data_AF-A0A7J2IP08-F1
#
_entry.id   AF-A0A7J2IP08-F1
#
_cell.length_a   1.000
_cell.length_b   1.000
_cell.length_c   1.000
_cell.angle_alpha   90.00
_cell.angle_beta   90.00
_cell.angle_gamma   90.00
#
_symmetry.space_group_name_H-M   'P 1'
#
loop_
_entity.id
_entity.type
_entity.pdbx_description
1 polymer ?
#
loop_
_entity_poly.entity_id
_entity_poly.type
_entity_poly.pdbx_seq_one_letter_code
_entity_poly.pdbx_strand_id
1 'polypeptide(L)' 'MKEEELLEILKKHGPLTRDQLAKITGLPRTTIYDKLSKLLLQKKVVKKPEERKKRGRPKIYWEAV' A
#
# COMPACT_ATOMS: atom_id res chain seq x y z
N MET A 1 13.97 -3.92 -6.06
CA MET A 1 12.96 -2.84 -5.91
C MET A 1 13.21 -2.05 -4.63
N LYS A 2 13.34 -0.73 -4.72
CA LYS A 2 13.53 0.19 -3.58
C LYS A 2 12.19 0.67 -3.00
N GLU A 3 12.25 1.40 -1.89
CA GLU A 3 11.06 2.01 -1.27
C GLU A 3 10.49 3.15 -2.13
N GLU A 4 11.35 3.84 -2.86
CA GLU A 4 11.00 4.96 -3.73
C GLU A 4 10.13 4.52 -4.92
N GLU A 5 10.47 3.40 -5.57
CA GLU A 5 9.66 2.85 -6.67
C GLU A 5 8.25 2.47 -6.20
N LEU A 6 8.12 1.97 -4.96
CA LEU A 6 6.80 1.63 -4.39
C LEU A 6 5.95 2.89 -4.18
N LEU A 7 6.58 3.98 -3.75
CA LEU A 7 5.94 5.27 -3.59
C LEU A 7 5.50 5.84 -4.95
N GLU A 8 6.34 5.75 -5.98
CA GLU A 8 5.99 6.19 -7.34
C GLU A 8 4.80 5.41 -7.90
N ILE A 9 4.74 4.09 -7.67
CA ILE A 9 3.59 3.26 -8.06
C ILE A 9 2.32 3.74 -7.37
N LEU A 10 2.38 4.03 -6.06
CA LEU A 10 1.24 4.57 -5.32
C LEU A 10 0.83 5.96 -5.81
N LYS A 11 1.77 6.82 -6.21
CA LYS A 11 1.46 8.13 -6.81
C LYS A 11 0.82 7.99 -8.19
N LYS A 12 1.28 7.04 -9.01
CA LYS A 12 0.81 6.83 -10.38
C LYS A 12 -0.54 6.12 -10.44
N HIS A 13 -0.75 5.11 -9.61
CA HIS A 13 -1.96 4.27 -9.62
C HIS A 13 -2.98 4.70 -8.57
N GLY A 14 -2.62 5.59 -7.65
CA GLY A 14 -3.46 6.02 -6.54
C GLY A 14 -3.51 5.01 -5.39
N PRO A 15 -4.56 5.03 -4.56
CA PRO A 15 -4.69 4.15 -3.42
C PRO A 15 -4.75 2.68 -3.82
N LEU A 16 -3.79 1.88 -3.34
CA LEU A 16 -3.71 0.45 -3.66
C LEU A 16 -3.64 -0.43 -2.41
N THR A 17 -4.18 -1.64 -2.52
CA THR A 17 -4.05 -2.68 -1.49
C THR A 17 -2.72 -3.43 -1.62
N ARG A 18 -2.30 -4.10 -0.54
CA ARG A 18 -1.09 -4.95 -0.55
C ARG A 18 -1.13 -6.04 -1.64
N ASP A 19 -2.32 -6.57 -1.96
CA ASP A 19 -2.50 -7.53 -3.06
C ASP A 19 -2.24 -6.90 -4.42
N GLN A 20 -2.78 -5.71 -4.66
CA GLN A 20 -2.56 -5.02 -5.92
C GLN A 20 -1.10 -4.64 -6.08
N LEU A 21 -0.46 -4.16 -5.02
CA LEU A 21 0.98 -3.90 -5.03
C LEU A 21 1.77 -5.19 -5.29
N ALA A 22 1.40 -6.33 -4.71
CA ALA A 22 2.06 -7.61 -4.98
C ALA A 22 1.91 -8.02 -6.45
N LYS A 23 0.73 -7.84 -7.04
CA LYS A 23 0.49 -8.14 -8.46
C LYS A 23 1.28 -7.24 -9.41
N ILE A 24 1.41 -5.95 -9.08
CA ILE A 24 2.13 -4.98 -9.92
C ILE A 24 3.65 -5.18 -9.80
N THR A 25 4.14 -5.38 -8.58
CA THR A 25 5.58 -5.42 -8.30
C THR A 25 6.19 -6.82 -8.39
N GLY A 26 5.36 -7.87 -8.40
CA GLY A 26 5.81 -9.26 -8.30
C GLY A 26 6.41 -9.63 -6.94
N LEU A 27 6.35 -8.74 -5.94
CA LEU A 27 6.96 -8.95 -4.64
C LEU A 27 6.04 -9.69 -3.66
N PRO A 28 6.60 -10.44 -2.70
CA PRO A 28 5.85 -11.00 -1.59
C PRO A 28 5.11 -9.93 -0.78
N ARG A 29 3.88 -10.25 -0.35
CA ARG A 29 3.04 -9.35 0.46
C ARG A 29 3.70 -8.93 1.78
N THR A 30 4.56 -9.78 2.35
CA THR A 30 5.37 -9.49 3.54
C THR A 30 6.40 -8.42 3.27
N THR A 31 7.20 -8.57 2.20
CA THR A 31 8.19 -7.57 1.78
C THR A 31 7.55 -6.21 1.48
N ILE A 32 6.38 -6.21 0.85
CA ILE A 32 5.62 -4.98 0.59
C ILE A 32 5.19 -4.34 1.90
N TYR A 33 4.72 -5.14 2.86
CA TYR A 33 4.33 -4.63 4.17
C TYR A 33 5.51 -4.01 4.93
N ASP A 34 6.69 -4.63 4.91
CA ASP A 34 7.89 -4.07 5.56
C ASP A 34 8.25 -2.70 4.97
N LYS A 35 8.23 -2.59 3.63
CA LYS A 35 8.49 -1.33 2.93
C LYS A 35 7.43 -0.27 3.20
N LEU A 36 6.15 -0.63 3.15
CA LEU A 36 5.06 0.28 3.47
C LEU A 36 5.14 0.76 4.92
N SER A 37 5.55 -0.11 5.85
CA SER A 37 5.74 0.25 7.25
C SER A 37 6.85 1.29 7.41
N LYS A 38 7.97 1.15 6.71
CA LYS A 38 9.03 2.17 6.69
C LYS A 38 8.56 3.49 6.08
N LEU A 39 7.86 3.45 4.95
CA LEU A 39 7.30 4.66 4.34
C LEU A 39 6.25 5.35 5.23
N LEU A 40 5.48 4.56 5.98
CA LEU A 40 4.51 5.07 6.96
C LEU A 40 5.21 5.79 8.11
N LEU A 41 6.31 5.23 8.62
CA LEU A 41 7.15 5.88 9.63
C LEU A 41 7.75 7.19 9.11
N GLN A 42 8.11 7.24 7.82
CA GLN A 42 8.57 8.44 7.14
C GLN A 42 7.43 9.42 6.76
N LYS A 43 6.16 9.11 7.10
CA LYS A 43 4.96 9.87 6.72
C LYS A 43 4.79 10.10 5.20
N LYS A 44 5.37 9.23 4.38
CA LYS A 44 5.26 9.28 2.91
C LYS A 44 4.04 8.54 2.37
N VAL A 45 3.42 7.68 3.18
CA VAL A 45 2.19 6.96 2.82
C VAL A 45 1.21 7.01 3.98
N VAL A 46 -0.08 6.94 3.66
CA VAL A 46 -1.16 6.80 4.62
C VAL A 46 -1.95 5.52 4.36
N LYS A 47 -2.47 4.92 5.43
CA LYS A 47 -3.39 3.79 5.35
C LYS A 47 -4.82 4.31 5.47
N LYS A 48 -5.67 3.98 4.50
CA LYS A 48 -7.11 4.25 4.53
C LYS A 48 -7.87 2.94 4.55
N PRO A 49 -8.68 2.67 5.58
CA PRO A 49 -9.59 1.54 5.54
C PRO A 49 -10.62 1.78 4.44
N GLU A 50 -11.02 0.73 3.78
CA GLU A 50 -12.08 0.80 2.80
C GLU A 50 -13.41 1.14 3.45
N GLU A 51 -14.07 2.18 2.96
CA GLU A 51 -15.43 2.50 3.39
C GLU A 51 -16.40 1.47 2.82
N ARG A 52 -16.74 0.46 3.63
CA ARG A 52 -17.77 -0.53 3.32
C ARG A 52 -18.79 -0.63 4.44
N LYS A 53 -20.07 -0.69 4.08
CA LYS A 53 -21.20 -0.96 4.99
C LYS A 53 -21.49 -2.46 5.23
N LYS A 54 -20.60 -3.37 4.80
CA LYS A 54 -20.80 -4.84 4.88
C LYS A 54 -19.97 -5.46 6.01
N ARG A 55 -20.49 -6.53 6.63
CA ARG A 55 -19.79 -7.35 7.64
C ARG A 55 -18.52 -7.99 7.05
N GLY A 56 -17.44 -8.03 7.86
CA GLY A 56 -16.14 -8.62 7.51
C GLY A 56 -14.98 -7.66 7.78
N ARG A 57 -13.73 -8.13 7.63
CA ARG A 57 -12.55 -7.28 7.81
C ARG A 57 -12.39 -6.34 6.60
N PRO A 58 -12.38 -5.00 6.78
CA PRO A 58 -12.21 -4.07 5.68
C PRO A 58 -10.84 -4.24 5.04
N LYS A 59 -10.74 -4.01 3.72
CA LYS A 59 -9.42 -3.92 3.08
C LYS A 59 -8.76 -2.62 3.50
N ILE A 60 -7.43 -2.62 3.52
CA ILE A 60 -6.63 -1.43 3.80
C ILE A 60 -5.97 -1.02 2.48
N TYR A 61 -6.27 0.21 2.06
CA TYR A 61 -5.61 0.88 0.96
C TYR A 61 -4.47 1.72 1.50
N TRP A 62 -3.39 1.76 0.72
CA TRP A 62 -2.22 2.58 0.97
C TRP A 62 -2.20 3.65 -0.10
N GLU A 63 -2.00 4.89 0.30
CA GLU A 63 -1.97 6.05 -0.59
C GLU A 63 -0.68 6.84 -0.31
N ALA A 64 -0.04 7.34 -1.36
CA ALA A 64 1.13 8.21 -1.23
C ALA A 64 0.70 9.61 -0.78
N VAL A 65 1.50 10.22 0.09
CA VAL A 65 1.38 11.62 0.53
C VAL A 65 2.27 12.52 -0.33
#